data_AF-A0A841GAV5-F1
#
_entry.id   AF-A0A841GAV5-F1
#
_cell.length_a   1.000
_cell.length_b   1.000
_cell.length_c   1.000
_cell.angle_alpha   90.00
_cell.angle_beta   90.00
_cell.angle_gamma   90.00
#
_symmetry.space_group_name_H-M   'P 1'
#
loop_
_entity.id
_entity.type
_entity.pdbx_description
1 polymer ?
#
loop_
_entity_poly.entity_id
_entity_poly.type
_entity_poly.pdbx_seq_one_letter_code
_entity_poly.pdbx_strand_id
1 'polypeptide(L)'
;MKNNSRGFTLLELMIVVAVVAILATIAYPSYQNFILRSHRAEAIEGLLSAQLRQEEWRVKNGSYTSTMSNIGSPSSTYYNFSASVSSSGVPTYTLTASAAGSQTADSDCPTLTITNADVKGPSASCWE
;
A
#
# COMPACT_ATOMS: atom_id res chain seq x y z
N MET A 1 37.45 -46.56 -17.37
CA MET A 1 36.46 -45.59 -17.90
C MET A 1 36.86 -44.22 -17.36
N LYS A 2 37.39 -43.33 -18.20
CA LYS A 2 37.92 -42.03 -17.76
C LYS A 2 36.77 -41.03 -17.81
N ASN A 3 36.19 -40.72 -16.65
CA ASN A 3 35.16 -39.71 -16.53
C ASN A 3 35.77 -38.36 -16.88
N ASN A 4 35.34 -37.80 -18.01
CA ASN A 4 35.77 -36.49 -18.47
C ASN A 4 34.90 -35.44 -17.77
N SER A 5 35.28 -35.07 -16.55
CA SER A 5 34.62 -34.00 -15.81
C SER A 5 34.81 -32.68 -16.58
N ARG A 6 33.80 -32.28 -17.35
CA ARG A 6 33.76 -30.98 -18.02
C ARG A 6 33.48 -29.90 -16.96
N GLY A 7 34.47 -29.06 -16.67
CA GLY A 7 34.31 -27.88 -15.83
C GLY A 7 33.77 -26.69 -16.63
N PHE A 8 33.13 -25.74 -15.95
CA PHE A 8 32.76 -24.44 -16.52
C PHE A 8 34.01 -23.60 -16.80
N THR A 9 33.99 -22.85 -17.90
CA THR A 9 35.04 -21.86 -18.19
C THR A 9 34.81 -20.57 -17.42
N LEU A 10 35.88 -19.85 -17.09
CA LEU A 10 35.77 -18.50 -16.52
C LEU A 10 35.01 -17.55 -17.44
N LEU A 11 35.14 -17.73 -18.76
CA LEU A 11 34.44 -16.92 -19.75
C LEU A 11 32.92 -17.16 -19.72
N GLU A 12 32.47 -18.41 -19.59
CA GLU A 12 31.04 -18.72 -19.42
C GLU A 12 30.49 -18.10 -18.13
N LEU A 13 31.23 -18.18 -17.02
CA LEU A 13 30.82 -17.55 -15.77
C LEU A 13 30.65 -16.03 -15.93
N MET A 14 31.60 -15.36 -16.60
CA MET A 14 31.53 -13.91 -16.83
C MET A 14 30.32 -13.53 -17.69
N ILE A 15 29.99 -14.31 -18.72
CA ILE A 15 28.81 -14.07 -19.56
C ILE A 15 27.54 -14.25 -18.73
N VAL A 16 27.45 -15.31 -17.91
CA VAL A 16 26.27 -15.55 -17.05
C VAL A 16 26.07 -14.39 -16.07
N VAL A 17 27.14 -13.93 -15.41
CA VAL A 17 27.06 -12.79 -14.48
C VAL A 17 26.64 -11.51 -15.21
N ALA A 18 27.15 -11.27 -16.42
CA ALA A 18 26.74 -10.12 -17.21
C ALA A 18 25.24 -10.16 -17.56
N VAL A 19 24.71 -11.30 -17.96
CA VAL A 19 23.28 -11.46 -18.25
C VAL A 19 22.43 -11.26 -16.98
N VAL A 20 22.83 -11.84 -15.85
CA VAL A 20 22.12 -11.67 -14.56
C VAL A 20 22.11 -10.21 -14.13
N ALA A 21 23.23 -9.49 -14.30
CA ALA A 21 23.30 -8.07 -13.97
C ALA A 21 22.31 -7.23 -14.79
N ILE A 22 22.16 -7.51 -16.09
CA ILE A 22 21.20 -6.82 -16.96
C ILE A 22 19.75 -7.13 -16.54
N LEU A 23 19.44 -8.38 -16.21
CA LEU A 23 18.10 -8.76 -15.78
C LEU A 23 17.74 -8.14 -14.42
N ALA A 24 18.71 -8.07 -13.51
CA ALA A 24 18.51 -7.54 -12.16
C ALA A 24 18.08 -6.07 -12.15
N THR A 25 18.58 -5.24 -13.08
CA THR A 25 18.22 -3.81 -13.14
C THR A 25 16.74 -3.57 -13.48
N ILE A 26 16.09 -4.51 -14.18
CA ILE A 26 14.67 -4.44 -14.54
C ILE A 26 13.82 -5.15 -13.48
N ALA A 27 14.25 -6.36 -13.08
CA ALA A 27 13.48 -7.21 -12.18
C ALA A 27 13.37 -6.62 -10.76
N TYR A 28 14.46 -6.03 -10.24
CA TYR A 28 14.49 -5.52 -8.88
C TYR A 28 13.50 -4.36 -8.63
N PRO A 29 13.50 -3.25 -9.41
CA PRO A 29 12.51 -2.18 -9.20
C PRO A 29 11.08 -2.65 -9.44
N SER A 30 10.86 -3.55 -10.42
CA SER A 30 9.54 -4.12 -10.66
C SER A 30 9.03 -4.91 -9.45
N TYR A 31 9.90 -5.69 -8.79
CA TYR A 31 9.54 -6.44 -7.60
C TYR A 31 9.24 -5.51 -6.41
N GLN A 32 10.03 -4.45 -6.22
CA GLN A 32 9.75 -3.45 -5.18
C GLN A 32 8.38 -2.79 -5.39
N ASN A 33 8.06 -2.40 -6.62
CA ASN A 33 6.75 -1.82 -6.96
C ASN A 33 5.60 -2.81 -6.70
N PHE A 34 5.81 -4.10 -6.94
CA PHE A 34 4.81 -5.12 -6.62
C PHE A 34 4.54 -5.21 -5.11
N ILE A 35 5.59 -5.19 -4.29
CA ILE A 35 5.46 -5.20 -2.83
C ILE A 35 4.75 -3.94 -2.32
N LEU A 36 5.12 -2.75 -2.83
CA LEU A 36 4.47 -1.49 -2.46
C LEU A 36 2.97 -1.50 -2.83
N ARG A 37 2.62 -2.03 -3.99
CA ARG A 37 1.21 -2.24 -4.39
C ARG A 37 0.47 -3.20 -3.46
N SER A 38 1.13 -4.28 -3.03
CA SER A 38 0.55 -5.22 -2.07
C SER A 38 0.24 -4.55 -0.73
N HIS A 39 1.11 -3.68 -0.23
CA HIS A 39 0.84 -2.95 1.01
C HIS A 39 -0.28 -1.91 0.83
N ARG A 40 -0.40 -1.27 -0.34
CA ARG A 40 -1.55 -0.40 -0.63
C ARG A 40 -2.86 -1.16 -0.56
N ALA A 41 -2.91 -2.39 -1.07
CA ALA A 41 -4.12 -3.21 -0.99
C ALA A 41 -4.55 -3.48 0.46
N GLU A 42 -3.60 -3.77 1.36
CA GLU A 42 -3.85 -3.89 2.80
C GLU A 42 -4.42 -2.59 3.40
N ALA A 43 -3.84 -1.44 3.03
CA ALA A 43 -4.34 -0.15 3.49
C ALA A 43 -5.74 0.19 2.97
N ILE A 44 -6.02 -0.14 1.70
CA ILE A 44 -7.34 0.05 1.09
C ILE A 44 -8.38 -0.80 1.82
N GLU A 45 -8.08 -2.06 2.14
CA GLU A 45 -8.94 -2.91 2.95
C GLU A 45 -9.24 -2.27 4.32
N GLY A 46 -8.21 -1.77 5.00
CA GLY A 46 -8.35 -1.07 6.27
C GLY A 46 -9.23 0.18 6.18
N LEU A 47 -9.07 0.98 5.12
CA LEU A 47 -9.88 2.17 4.86
C LEU A 47 -11.34 1.81 4.59
N LEU A 48 -11.61 0.81 3.75
CA LEU A 48 -12.98 0.35 3.45
C LEU A 48 -13.66 -0.23 4.68
N SER A 49 -12.93 -0.98 5.52
CA SER A 49 -13.44 -1.49 6.79
C SER A 49 -13.81 -0.35 7.75
N ALA A 50 -12.97 0.68 7.86
CA ALA A 50 -13.27 1.87 8.65
C ALA A 50 -14.44 2.69 8.08
N GLN A 51 -14.59 2.72 6.75
CA GLN A 51 -15.69 3.39 6.05
C GLN A 51 -17.05 2.77 6.42
N LEU A 52 -17.14 1.43 6.37
CA LEU A 52 -18.36 0.71 6.80
C LEU A 52 -18.70 1.02 8.27
N ARG A 53 -17.70 1.00 9.15
CA ARG A 53 -17.91 1.31 10.57
C ARG A 53 -18.26 2.77 10.83
N GLN A 54 -17.83 3.73 10.00
CA GLN A 54 -18.30 5.11 10.06
C GLN A 54 -19.81 5.21 9.82
N GLU A 55 -20.33 4.50 8.82
CA GLU A 55 -21.76 4.51 8.55
C GLU A 55 -22.57 3.83 9.65
N GLU A 56 -22.09 2.70 10.19
CA GLU A 56 -22.69 2.07 11.37
C GLU A 56 -22.70 3.01 12.59
N TRP A 57 -21.58 3.70 12.83
CA TRP A 57 -21.46 4.67 13.91
C TRP A 57 -22.44 5.82 13.73
N ARG A 58 -22.59 6.35 12.51
CA ARG A 58 -23.54 7.40 12.19
C ARG A 58 -24.98 6.99 12.42
N VAL A 59 -25.36 5.77 12.05
CA VAL A 59 -26.72 5.25 12.32
C VAL A 59 -27.01 5.19 13.82
N LYS A 60 -26.02 4.84 14.65
CA LYS A 60 -26.18 4.70 16.09
C LYS A 60 -26.12 6.03 16.87
N ASN A 61 -25.26 6.96 16.43
CA ASN A 61 -24.93 8.16 17.21
C ASN A 61 -25.38 9.47 16.55
N GLY A 62 -25.88 9.42 15.31
CA GLY A 62 -26.34 10.60 14.56
C GLY A 62 -25.22 11.48 13.97
N SER A 63 -23.95 11.15 14.20
CA SER A 63 -22.80 11.87 13.65
C SER A 63 -21.68 10.90 13.26
N TYR A 64 -20.73 11.36 12.44
CA TYR A 64 -19.46 10.65 12.24
C TYR A 64 -18.50 10.88 13.42
N THR A 65 -17.41 10.12 13.48
CA THR A 65 -16.40 10.23 14.54
C THR A 65 -14.99 10.36 13.98
N SER A 66 -14.14 11.16 14.62
CA SER A 66 -12.70 11.22 14.31
C SER A 66 -11.88 10.18 15.10
N THR A 67 -12.52 9.46 16.02
CA THR A 67 -11.85 8.53 16.92
C THR A 67 -11.74 7.15 16.28
N MET A 68 -10.52 6.73 15.93
CA MET A 68 -10.28 5.45 15.25
C MET A 68 -10.81 4.22 15.99
N SER A 69 -10.79 4.22 17.34
CA SER A 69 -11.28 3.11 18.16
C SER A 69 -12.77 2.83 17.97
N ASN A 70 -13.54 3.84 17.59
CA ASN A 70 -14.98 3.72 17.34
C ASN A 70 -15.28 3.15 15.95
N ILE A 71 -14.29 3.16 15.06
CA ILE A 71 -14.38 2.67 13.68
C ILE A 71 -13.40 1.52 13.43
N GLY A 72 -13.13 0.76 14.50
CA GLY A 72 -12.44 -0.52 14.48
C GLY A 72 -10.92 -0.49 14.44
N SER A 73 -10.29 0.68 14.37
CA SER A 73 -8.83 0.84 14.40
C SER A 73 -8.08 -0.13 13.47
N PRO A 74 -8.26 -0.03 12.13
CA PRO A 74 -7.39 -0.75 11.20
C PRO A 74 -5.92 -0.50 11.55
N SER A 75 -5.13 -1.56 11.51
CA SER A 75 -3.71 -1.56 11.87
C SER A 75 -2.90 -2.13 10.73
N SER A 76 -1.77 -1.50 10.44
CA SER A 76 -0.80 -1.97 9.46
C SER A 76 0.61 -1.66 9.94
N THR A 77 1.59 -2.45 9.50
CA THR A 77 3.01 -2.11 9.69
C THR A 77 3.45 -1.00 8.72
N TYR A 78 2.72 -0.86 7.61
CA TYR A 78 3.09 -0.05 6.46
C TYR A 78 2.28 1.24 6.36
N TYR A 79 1.22 1.39 7.17
CA TYR A 79 0.33 2.54 7.15
C TYR A 79 -0.15 2.94 8.54
N ASN A 80 -0.23 4.25 8.76
CA ASN A 80 -0.90 4.85 9.91
C ASN A 80 -2.27 5.37 9.50
N PHE A 81 -3.32 4.96 10.22
CA PHE A 81 -4.70 5.34 9.92
C PHE A 81 -5.18 6.50 10.79
N SER A 82 -5.95 7.40 10.19
CA SER A 82 -6.58 8.52 10.88
C SER A 82 -7.92 8.87 10.24
N ALA A 83 -8.77 9.55 11.01
CA ALA A 83 -10.05 10.05 10.57
C ALA A 83 -10.19 11.53 10.93
N SER A 84 -10.64 12.34 9.98
CA SER A 84 -11.08 13.71 10.23
C SER A 84 -12.55 13.84 9.88
N VAL A 85 -13.28 14.63 10.67
CA VAL A 85 -14.71 14.87 10.51
C VAL A 85 -14.95 16.36 10.40
N SER A 86 -15.80 16.76 9.46
CA SER A 86 -16.29 18.13 9.35
C SER A 86 -17.80 18.13 9.55
N SER A 87 -18.26 19.01 10.45
CA SER A 87 -19.69 19.21 10.75
C SER A 87 -20.21 20.57 10.31
N SER A 88 -19.43 21.32 9.52
CA SER A 88 -19.85 22.60 8.93
C SER A 88 -20.80 22.36 7.75
N GLY A 89 -22.07 22.05 8.06
CA GLY A 89 -23.11 21.73 7.08
C GLY A 89 -23.49 20.25 7.09
N VAL A 90 -23.54 19.61 5.91
CA VAL A 90 -23.74 18.16 5.82
C VAL A 90 -22.52 17.47 6.45
N PRO A 91 -22.69 16.59 7.45
CA PRO A 91 -21.54 15.96 8.09
C PRO A 91 -20.76 15.11 7.08
N THR A 92 -19.46 15.34 6.99
CA THR A 92 -18.53 14.60 6.12
C THR A 92 -17.36 14.05 6.93
N TYR A 93 -16.69 13.04 6.39
CA TYR A 93 -15.42 12.56 6.93
C TYR A 93 -14.41 12.32 5.80
N THR A 94 -13.15 12.34 6.20
CA THR A 94 -12.03 11.85 5.40
C THR A 94 -11.25 10.83 6.23
N LEU A 95 -11.19 9.59 5.74
CA LEU A 95 -10.28 8.58 6.25
C LEU A 95 -8.96 8.69 5.50
N THR A 96 -7.86 8.59 6.22
CA THR A 96 -6.51 8.72 5.67
C THR A 96 -5.65 7.57 6.15
N ALA A 97 -4.97 6.91 5.22
CA ALA A 97 -3.87 5.99 5.49
C ALA A 97 -2.57 6.62 5.01
N SER A 98 -1.66 6.95 5.92
CA SER A 98 -0.37 7.57 5.60
C SER A 98 0.74 6.53 5.61
N ALA A 99 1.58 6.52 4.57
CA ALA A 99 2.66 5.55 4.43
C ALA A 99 3.61 5.57 5.65
N ALA A 100 4.04 4.39 6.07
CA ALA A 100 4.92 4.16 7.20
C ALA A 100 5.92 3.02 6.87
N GLY A 101 7.00 2.93 7.64
CA GLY A 101 8.00 1.87 7.44
C GLY A 101 8.53 1.85 6.00
N SER A 102 8.59 0.66 5.41
CA SER A 102 9.06 0.46 4.02
C SER A 102 8.15 1.11 2.96
N GLN A 103 6.90 1.42 3.28
CA GLN A 103 5.99 2.05 2.33
C GLN A 103 6.34 3.51 2.04
N THR A 104 7.17 4.13 2.88
CA THR A 104 7.68 5.49 2.61
C THR A 104 8.50 5.58 1.32
N ALA A 105 8.91 4.43 0.74
CA ALA A 105 9.52 4.34 -0.58
C ALA A 105 8.53 4.53 -1.75
N ASP A 106 7.21 4.45 -1.52
CA ASP A 106 6.17 4.73 -2.52
C ASP A 106 5.96 6.25 -2.63
N SER A 107 6.87 6.93 -3.34
CA SER A 107 6.82 8.39 -3.51
C SER A 107 5.60 8.86 -4.29
N ASP A 108 5.02 7.99 -5.13
CA ASP A 108 3.88 8.32 -5.98
C ASP A 108 2.56 8.28 -5.20
N CYS A 109 2.50 7.45 -4.14
CA CYS A 109 1.31 7.25 -3.31
C CYS A 109 1.61 7.37 -1.80
N PRO A 110 2.03 8.56 -1.33
CA PRO A 110 2.47 8.75 0.06
C PRO A 110 1.33 8.65 1.08
N THR A 111 0.10 8.93 0.65
CA THR A 111 -1.12 8.81 1.45
C THR A 111 -2.23 8.24 0.59
N LEU A 112 -3.19 7.57 1.20
CA LEU A 112 -4.44 7.13 0.58
C LEU A 112 -5.59 7.75 1.35
N THR A 113 -6.55 8.35 0.65
CA THR A 113 -7.70 9.00 1.29
C THR A 113 -9.01 8.56 0.68
N ILE A 114 -10.03 8.36 1.52
CA ILE A 114 -11.41 8.13 1.09
C ILE A 114 -12.37 8.96 1.92
N THR A 115 -13.37 9.52 1.27
CA THR A 115 -14.41 10.36 1.91
C THR A 115 -15.74 9.62 1.96
N ASN A 116 -16.71 10.17 2.69
CA ASN A 116 -18.08 9.65 2.73
C ASN A 116 -18.81 9.66 1.37
N ALA A 117 -18.26 10.35 0.35
CA ALA A 117 -18.80 10.40 -1.01
C ALA A 117 -18.01 9.50 -1.98
N ASP A 118 -17.23 8.54 -1.46
CA ASP A 118 -16.36 7.65 -2.24
C ASP A 118 -15.31 8.36 -3.11
N VAL A 119 -15.01 9.63 -2.81
CA VAL A 119 -13.91 10.35 -3.45
C VAL A 119 -12.60 9.81 -2.89
N LYS A 120 -11.82 9.18 -3.78
CA LYS A 120 -10.53 8.55 -3.52
C LYS A 120 -9.38 9.46 -3.94
N GLY A 121 -8.36 9.58 -3.10
CA GLY A 121 -7.14 10.33 -3.40
C GLY A 121 -5.87 9.57 -3.02
N PRO A 122 -4.70 9.94 -3.55
CA PRO A 122 -4.44 11.14 -4.35
C PRO A 122 -4.70 10.95 -5.86
N SER A 123 -4.54 9.75 -6.40
CA SER A 123 -4.78 9.42 -7.80
C SER A 123 -5.43 8.04 -7.95
N ALA A 124 -6.10 7.80 -9.07
CA ALA A 124 -6.74 6.50 -9.35
C ALA A 124 -5.71 5.35 -9.34
N SER A 125 -4.50 5.57 -9.86
CA SER A 125 -3.43 4.56 -9.92
C SER A 125 -2.88 4.13 -8.56
N CYS A 126 -3.11 4.93 -7.51
CA CYS A 126 -2.79 4.57 -6.12
C CYS A 126 -3.83 3.63 -5.50
N TRP A 127 -5.03 3.56 -6.09
CA TRP A 127 -6.16 2.74 -5.65
C TRP A 127 -6.36 1.47 -6.49
N GLU A 128 -5.38 1.16 -7.36
CA GLU A 128 -5.26 -0.06 -8.16
C GLU A 128 -4.28 -1.07 -7.54
#